data_AF-I4FN96-F1
#
_entry.id   AF-I4FN96-F1
#
_cell.length_a   1.000
_cell.length_b   1.000
_cell.length_c   1.000
_cell.angle_alpha   90.00
_cell.angle_beta   90.00
_cell.angle_gamma   90.00
#
_symmetry.space_group_name_H-M   'P 1'
#
loop_
_entity.id
_entity.type
_entity.pdbx_description
1 polymer ?
#
loop_
_entity_poly.entity_id
_entity_poly.type
_entity_poly.pdbx_seq_one_letter_code
_entity_poly.pdbx_strand_id
1 'polypeptide(L)'
;MCLKLLVLAVRFQQKGGIHNFSFPSNQTPLAVGKKYLWQVAIRQSPDVWMIQRAEFRVVEMPIFLSQQVANSLQKTEQAERYAENGLWYDALMTSLSSTHQGELNPQVSNFIKSLVESEHLEPSEGVDAKIITRRNNTLIKLAEYYK
;
A
#
# COMPACT_ATOMS: atom_id res chain seq x y z
N MET A 1 -1.78 29.34 3.46
CA MET A 1 -1.66 28.00 2.85
C MET A 1 -2.90 27.21 3.22
N CYS A 2 -3.79 26.91 2.27
CA CYS A 2 -5.03 26.19 2.53
C CYS A 2 -4.80 24.69 2.29
N LEU A 3 -4.86 23.87 3.33
CA LEU A 3 -4.89 22.40 3.17
C LEU A 3 -6.28 21.97 2.73
N LYS A 4 -6.38 21.26 1.60
CA LYS A 4 -7.60 20.58 1.19
C LYS A 4 -7.66 19.23 1.89
N LEU A 5 -8.49 19.12 2.94
CA LEU A 5 -8.75 17.83 3.59
C LEU A 5 -9.79 17.07 2.77
N LEU A 6 -9.48 15.83 2.45
CA LEU A 6 -10.37 14.96 1.69
C LEU A 6 -10.74 13.75 2.55
N VAL A 7 -12.01 13.68 2.93
CA VAL A 7 -12.52 12.65 3.85
C VAL A 7 -13.40 11.68 3.07
N LEU A 8 -13.02 10.41 3.10
CA LEU A 8 -13.85 9.30 2.63
C LEU A 8 -14.27 8.48 3.84
N ALA A 9 -15.57 8.46 4.14
CA ALA A 9 -16.13 7.61 5.20
C ALA A 9 -16.70 6.34 4.57
N VAL A 10 -16.08 5.20 4.83
CA VAL A 10 -16.53 3.89 4.33
C VAL A 10 -17.02 3.04 5.49
N ARG A 11 -18.22 2.45 5.35
CA ARG A 11 -18.67 1.36 6.22
C ARG A 11 -18.34 0.05 5.53
N PHE A 12 -17.58 -0.81 6.19
CA PHE A 12 -17.26 -2.15 5.68
C PHE A 12 -17.38 -3.18 6.80
N GLN A 13 -17.69 -4.42 6.43
CA GLN A 13 -17.64 -5.54 7.37
C GLN A 13 -16.19 -5.96 7.57
N GLN A 14 -15.75 -6.00 8.83
CA GLN A 14 -14.40 -6.42 9.19
C GLN A 14 -14.24 -7.91 8.87
N LYS A 15 -13.61 -8.21 7.73
CA LYS A 15 -12.97 -9.51 7.48
C LYS A 15 -11.46 -9.32 7.58
N GLY A 16 -10.75 -10.32 8.10
CA GLY A 16 -9.28 -10.31 8.08
C GLY A 16 -8.76 -10.25 6.63
N GLY A 17 -7.66 -9.53 6.40
CA GLY A 17 -7.05 -9.41 5.07
C GLY A 17 -6.64 -7.98 4.70
N ILE A 18 -6.27 -7.78 3.43
CA ILE A 18 -5.95 -6.46 2.88
C ILE A 18 -7.21 -5.83 2.28
N HIS A 19 -7.56 -4.64 2.75
CA HIS A 19 -8.69 -3.86 2.24
C HIS A 19 -8.20 -2.77 1.30
N ASN A 20 -8.76 -2.70 0.10
CA ASN A 20 -8.46 -1.65 -0.87
C ASN A 20 -9.54 -0.55 -0.84
N PHE A 21 -9.11 0.71 -0.85
CA PHE A 21 -9.99 1.87 -0.93
C PHE A 21 -9.55 2.76 -2.09
N SER A 22 -10.48 3.03 -3.00
CA SER A 22 -10.26 3.95 -4.11
C SER A 22 -10.81 5.34 -3.78
N PHE A 23 -10.11 6.37 -4.26
CA PHE A 23 -10.66 7.72 -4.21
C PHE A 23 -11.91 7.83 -5.09
N PRO A 24 -12.93 8.60 -4.67
CA PRO A 24 -14.10 8.88 -5.49
C PRO A 24 -13.69 9.51 -6.84
N SER A 25 -14.30 9.05 -7.94
CA SER A 25 -14.00 9.52 -9.29
C SER A 25 -14.37 10.99 -9.55
N ASN A 26 -15.20 11.58 -8.69
CA ASN A 26 -15.64 12.98 -8.78
C ASN A 26 -14.64 13.98 -8.17
N GLN A 27 -13.42 13.54 -7.84
CA GLN A 27 -12.41 14.37 -7.22
C GLN A 27 -11.22 14.63 -8.12
N THR A 28 -10.56 15.77 -7.90
CA THR A 28 -9.33 16.13 -8.61
C THR A 28 -8.25 15.08 -8.32
N PRO A 29 -7.63 14.47 -9.36
CA PRO A 29 -6.51 13.57 -9.16
C PRO A 29 -5.36 14.21 -8.38
N LEU A 30 -4.60 13.38 -7.69
CA LEU A 30 -3.40 13.84 -6.99
C LEU A 30 -2.33 14.22 -8.02
N ALA A 31 -1.76 15.42 -7.89
CA ALA A 31 -0.72 15.92 -8.78
C ALA A 31 0.64 15.26 -8.52
N VAL A 32 1.33 14.89 -9.61
CA VAL A 32 2.70 14.36 -9.63
C VAL A 32 3.68 15.34 -8.95
N GLY A 33 4.67 14.78 -8.24
CA GLY A 33 5.72 15.52 -7.54
C GLY A 33 5.26 16.15 -6.22
N LYS A 34 3.96 16.10 -5.89
CA LYS A 34 3.43 16.61 -4.63
C LYS A 34 3.45 15.55 -3.54
N LYS A 35 3.69 16.03 -2.31
CA LYS A 35 3.62 15.24 -1.08
C LYS A 35 2.23 15.39 -0.47
N TYR A 36 1.63 14.28 -0.07
CA TYR A 36 0.32 14.20 0.56
C TYR A 36 0.41 13.45 1.88
N LEU A 37 -0.54 13.73 2.78
CA LEU A 37 -0.76 12.99 4.01
C LEU A 37 -1.99 12.11 3.84
N TRP A 38 -1.84 10.80 4.02
CA TRP A 38 -2.97 9.90 4.18
C TRP A 38 -3.29 9.72 5.67
N GLN A 39 -4.57 9.56 5.98
CA GLN A 39 -5.04 9.26 7.33
C GLN A 39 -6.17 8.22 7.25
N VAL A 40 -6.08 7.17 8.05
CA VAL A 40 -7.16 6.22 8.27
C VAL A 40 -7.59 6.31 9.74
N ALA A 41 -8.90 6.40 9.97
CA ALA A 41 -9.49 6.38 11.30
C ALA A 41 -10.46 5.18 11.40
N ILE A 42 -10.15 4.24 12.28
CA ILE A 42 -10.94 3.05 12.54
C ILE A 42 -11.62 3.19 13.89
N ARG A 43 -12.95 3.15 13.92
CA ARG A 43 -13.72 3.16 15.16
C ARG A 43 -13.75 1.77 15.77
N GLN A 44 -13.18 1.59 16.96
CA GLN A 44 -13.15 0.31 17.67
C GLN A 44 -14.32 0.16 18.65
N SER A 45 -14.73 1.26 19.28
CA SER A 45 -15.90 1.36 20.16
C SER A 45 -16.49 2.79 20.05
N PRO A 46 -17.64 3.12 20.67
CA PRO A 46 -18.26 4.44 20.54
C PRO A 46 -17.30 5.62 20.76
N ASP A 47 -16.36 5.48 21.70
CA ASP A 47 -15.44 6.55 22.12
C ASP A 47 -13.97 6.27 21.77
N VAL A 48 -13.66 5.14 21.13
CA VAL A 48 -12.28 4.73 20.82
C VAL A 48 -12.04 4.70 19.31
N TRP A 49 -11.10 5.54 18.88
CA TRP A 49 -10.63 5.63 17.51
C TRP A 49 -9.16 5.27 17.41
N MET A 50 -8.84 4.34 16.52
CA MET A 50 -7.46 4.10 16.09
C MET A 50 -7.20 4.97 14.86
N ILE A 51 -6.23 5.88 14.94
CA ILE A 51 -5.84 6.75 13.84
C ILE A 51 -4.44 6.38 13.38
N GLN A 52 -4.29 6.12 12.08
CA GLN A 52 -3.00 5.92 11.42
C GLN A 52 -2.80 6.98 10.35
N ARG A 53 -1.55 7.42 10.18
CA ARG A 53 -1.16 8.44 9.23
C ARG A 53 0.15 8.03 8.58
N ALA A 54 0.30 8.34 7.30
CA ALA A 54 1.64 8.45 6.72
C ALA A 54 1.64 9.44 5.56
N GLU A 55 2.83 9.82 5.16
CA GLU A 55 3.04 10.71 4.03
C GLU A 55 3.48 9.90 2.82
N PHE A 56 3.08 10.35 1.64
CA PHE A 56 3.51 9.76 0.38
C PHE A 56 3.68 10.84 -0.68
N ARG A 57 4.46 10.53 -1.71
CA ARG A 57 4.64 11.39 -2.88
C ARG A 57 4.05 10.70 -4.10
N VAL A 58 3.31 11.45 -4.90
CA VAL A 58 2.89 10.95 -6.22
C VAL A 58 4.08 11.03 -7.15
N VAL A 59 4.50 9.89 -7.68
CA VAL A 59 5.59 9.78 -8.63
C VAL A 59 5.03 9.61 -10.04
N GLU A 60 5.76 10.11 -11.03
CA GLU A 60 5.43 9.87 -12.43
C GLU A 60 5.76 8.42 -12.78
N MET A 61 4.86 7.76 -13.52
CA MET A 61 5.17 6.45 -14.08
C MET A 61 6.03 6.64 -15.33
N PRO A 62 7.25 6.09 -15.38
CA PRO A 62 8.09 6.20 -16.57
C PRO A 62 7.42 5.56 -17.80
N ILE A 63 7.55 6.18 -18.97
CA ILE A 63 6.93 5.70 -20.22
C ILE A 63 7.39 4.27 -20.55
N PHE A 64 8.68 3.96 -20.37
CA PHE A 64 9.20 2.62 -20.62
C PHE A 64 8.53 1.56 -19.73
N LEU A 65 8.24 1.92 -18.47
CA LEU A 65 7.58 1.02 -17.52
C LEU A 65 6.12 0.81 -17.91
N SER A 66 5.43 1.88 -18.32
CA SER A 66 4.06 1.78 -18.83
C SER A 66 3.96 0.81 -20.01
N GLN A 67 4.92 0.85 -20.94
CA GLN A 67 4.98 -0.08 -22.06
C GLN A 67 5.27 -1.52 -21.62
N GLN A 68 6.22 -1.72 -20.70
CA GLN A 68 6.55 -3.04 -20.16
C GLN A 68 5.33 -3.68 -19.48
N VAL A 69 4.64 -2.94 -18.62
CA VAL A 69 3.44 -3.42 -17.93
C VAL A 69 2.30 -3.72 -18.91
N ALA A 70 2.10 -2.88 -19.92
CA ALA A 70 1.08 -3.11 -20.95
C ALA A 70 1.36 -4.38 -21.78
N ASN A 71 2.63 -4.73 -21.96
CA ASN A 71 3.06 -5.91 -22.72
C ASN A 71 3.11 -7.19 -21.89
N SER A 72 3.10 -7.10 -20.55
CA SER A 72 3.12 -8.26 -19.67
C SER A 72 1.79 -9.02 -19.70
N LEU A 73 1.86 -10.30 -20.06
CA LEU A 73 0.69 -11.18 -20.21
C LEU A 73 0.08 -11.61 -18.88
N GLN A 74 0.90 -11.65 -17.82
CA GLN A 74 0.50 -12.13 -16.50
C GLN A 74 0.53 -11.00 -15.47
N LYS A 75 -0.44 -11.00 -14.54
CA LYS A 75 -0.49 -10.05 -13.42
C LYS A 75 0.73 -10.13 -12.50
N THR A 76 1.29 -11.32 -12.34
CA THR A 76 2.54 -11.54 -11.60
C THR A 76 3.69 -10.75 -12.19
N GLU A 77 3.88 -10.84 -13.51
CA GLU A 77 4.93 -10.10 -14.22
C GLU A 77 4.70 -8.59 -14.12
N GLN A 78 3.45 -8.12 -14.25
CA GLN A 78 3.12 -6.70 -14.06
C GLN A 78 3.50 -6.20 -12.65
N ALA A 79 3.19 -6.99 -11.62
CA ALA A 79 3.54 -6.66 -10.24
C ALA A 79 5.07 -6.60 -10.04
N GLU A 80 5.82 -7.55 -10.59
CA GLU A 80 7.28 -7.56 -10.55
C GLU A 80 7.87 -6.31 -11.21
N ARG A 81 7.39 -5.92 -12.40
CA ARG A 81 7.84 -4.70 -13.08
C ARG A 81 7.63 -3.43 -12.24
N TYR A 82 6.49 -3.33 -11.57
CA TYR A 82 6.25 -2.23 -10.65
C TYR A 82 7.22 -2.24 -9.47
N ALA A 83 7.47 -3.41 -8.88
CA ALA A 83 8.41 -3.59 -7.76
C ALA A 83 9.83 -3.17 -8.11
N GLU A 84 10.34 -3.65 -9.26
CA GLU A 84 11.68 -3.36 -9.79
C GLU A 84 11.92 -1.86 -9.97
N ASN A 85 10.85 -1.08 -10.17
CA ASN A 85 10.89 0.37 -10.36
C ASN A 85 10.50 1.15 -9.10
N GLY A 86 10.37 0.49 -7.94
CA GLY A 86 10.03 1.12 -6.67
C GLY A 86 8.57 1.55 -6.52
N LEU A 87 7.69 1.15 -7.46
CA LEU A 87 6.24 1.41 -7.41
C LEU A 87 5.52 0.34 -6.58
N TRP A 88 5.93 0.18 -5.33
CA TRP A 88 5.50 -0.90 -4.45
C TRP A 88 3.99 -0.97 -4.18
N TYR A 89 3.29 0.17 -4.16
CA TYR A 89 1.84 0.21 -4.01
C TYR A 89 1.12 -0.36 -5.23
N ASP A 90 1.53 0.05 -6.44
CA ASP A 90 1.00 -0.49 -7.70
C ASP A 90 1.31 -1.98 -7.82
N ALA A 91 2.50 -2.39 -7.40
CA ALA A 91 2.93 -3.79 -7.40
C ALA A 91 2.07 -4.66 -6.47
N LEU A 92 1.86 -4.23 -5.22
CA LEU A 92 1.01 -4.93 -4.25
C LEU A 92 -0.46 -4.97 -4.71
N MET A 93 -0.97 -3.87 -5.25
CA MET A 93 -2.35 -3.83 -5.76
C MET A 93 -2.53 -4.75 -6.97
N THR A 94 -1.54 -4.83 -7.84
CA THR A 94 -1.55 -5.72 -8.99
C THR A 94 -1.49 -7.18 -8.56
N SER A 95 -0.67 -7.53 -7.56
CA SER A 95 -0.61 -8.90 -7.04
C SER A 95 -1.88 -9.32 -6.28
N LEU A 96 -2.59 -8.38 -5.66
CA LEU A 96 -3.89 -8.63 -5.02
C LEU A 96 -5.03 -8.79 -6.04
N SER A 97 -4.92 -8.19 -7.23
CA SER A 97 -5.98 -8.25 -8.25
C SER A 97 -6.18 -9.64 -8.85
N SER A 98 -5.25 -10.57 -8.63
CA SER A 98 -5.35 -11.97 -9.05
C SER A 98 -6.03 -12.87 -8.02
N THR A 99 -6.44 -12.35 -6.85
CA THR A 99 -7.07 -13.14 -5.79
C THR A 99 -8.56 -12.81 -5.64
N HIS A 100 -9.38 -13.82 -5.32
CA HIS A 100 -10.76 -13.56 -4.93
C HIS A 100 -10.74 -12.86 -3.56
N GLN A 101 -11.29 -11.64 -3.49
CA GLN A 101 -11.58 -10.93 -2.23
C GLN A 101 -10.38 -10.68 -1.30
N GLY A 102 -9.18 -10.42 -1.81
CA GLY A 102 -8.04 -10.04 -0.96
C GLY A 102 -7.52 -11.18 -0.09
N GLU A 103 -7.83 -12.42 -0.46
CA GLU A 103 -7.16 -13.60 0.07
C GLU A 103 -5.67 -13.50 -0.24
N LEU A 104 -4.87 -13.65 0.82
CA LEU A 104 -3.42 -13.66 0.71
C LEU A 104 -3.02 -15.06 0.23
N ASN A 105 -2.56 -15.13 -1.01
CA ASN A 105 -1.98 -16.35 -1.56
C ASN A 105 -0.44 -16.34 -1.35
N PRO A 106 0.25 -17.45 -1.60
CA PRO A 106 1.71 -17.53 -1.43
C PRO A 106 2.47 -16.46 -2.24
N GLN A 107 1.94 -16.07 -3.40
CA GLN A 107 2.55 -15.02 -4.23
C GLN A 107 2.50 -13.66 -3.53
N VAL A 108 1.34 -13.24 -3.00
CA VAL A 108 1.21 -11.97 -2.27
C VAL A 108 2.02 -12.02 -0.98
N SER A 109 2.07 -13.17 -0.29
CA SER A 109 2.93 -13.36 0.90
C SER A 109 4.41 -13.13 0.58
N ASN A 110 4.92 -13.72 -0.51
CA ASN A 110 6.30 -13.51 -0.94
C ASN A 110 6.55 -12.06 -1.33
N PHE A 111 5.59 -11.42 -2.00
CA PHE A 111 5.70 -10.03 -2.39
C PHE A 111 5.79 -9.07 -1.19
N ILE A 112 4.99 -9.32 -0.14
CA ILE A 112 5.05 -8.57 1.13
C ILE A 112 6.42 -8.74 1.80
N LYS A 113 7.02 -9.93 1.76
CA LYS A 113 8.37 -10.15 2.31
C LYS A 113 9.42 -9.39 1.52
N SER A 114 9.39 -9.46 0.19
CA SER A 114 10.31 -8.70 -0.67
C SER A 114 10.19 -7.19 -0.49
N LEU A 115 8.98 -6.67 -0.27
CA LEU A 115 8.77 -5.27 0.11
C LEU A 115 9.51 -4.95 1.42
N VAL A 116 9.31 -5.75 2.46
CA VAL A 116 9.96 -5.55 3.77
C VAL A 116 11.49 -5.61 3.66
N GLU A 117 12.02 -6.51 2.83
CA GLU A 117 13.46 -6.61 2.54
C GLU A 117 13.99 -5.37 1.80
N SER A 118 13.24 -4.84 0.83
CA SER A 118 13.62 -3.62 0.09
C SER A 118 13.64 -2.37 0.98
N GLU A 119 12.83 -2.38 2.03
CA GLU A 119 12.74 -1.32 3.03
C GLU A 119 13.61 -1.61 4.25
N HIS A 120 14.50 -2.61 4.18
CA HIS A 120 15.43 -2.91 5.26
C HIS A 120 16.37 -1.72 5.45
N LEU A 121 16.02 -0.89 6.43
CA LEU A 121 16.89 0.13 6.95
C LEU A 121 17.84 -0.53 7.93
N GLU A 122 19.14 -0.27 7.77
CA GLU A 122 20.09 -0.44 8.87
C GLU A 122 19.48 0.18 10.14
N PRO A 123 19.54 -0.50 11.30
CA PRO A 123 18.86 -0.05 12.49
C PRO A 123 19.39 1.32 12.92
N SER A 124 18.68 2.39 12.54
CA SER A 124 18.95 3.73 13.04
C SER A 124 18.17 3.94 14.33
N GLU A 125 18.80 4.56 15.33
CA GLU A 125 18.16 4.86 16.61
C GLU A 125 17.26 6.09 16.48
N GLY A 126 16.17 5.97 15.71
CA GLY A 126 15.21 7.05 15.46
C GLY A 126 13.75 6.62 15.70
N VAL A 127 12.87 7.60 15.95
CA VAL A 127 11.41 7.37 16.03
C VAL A 127 10.89 6.77 14.72
N ASP A 128 11.40 7.23 13.58
CA ASP A 128 11.04 6.72 12.26
C ASP A 128 11.44 5.26 12.07
N ALA A 129 12.63 4.87 12.53
CA ALA A 129 13.08 3.48 12.48
C ALA A 129 12.16 2.57 13.30
N LYS A 130 11.76 2.97 14.52
CA LYS A 130 10.82 2.18 15.34
C LYS A 130 9.46 2.00 14.67
N ILE A 131 8.95 3.04 13.99
CA ILE A 131 7.68 2.98 13.25
C ILE A 131 7.81 2.02 12.06
N ILE A 132 8.91 2.11 11.31
CA ILE A 132 9.18 1.25 10.15
C ILE A 132 9.37 -0.20 10.60
N THR A 133 10.16 -0.48 11.64
CA THR A 133 10.31 -1.82 12.22
C THR A 133 8.98 -2.39 12.68
N ARG A 134 8.13 -1.60 13.36
CA ARG A 134 6.81 -2.06 13.79
C ARG A 134 5.92 -2.41 12.60
N ARG A 135 5.87 -1.55 11.57
CA ARG A 135 5.12 -1.80 10.34
C ARG A 135 5.62 -3.07 9.64
N ASN A 136 6.93 -3.20 9.46
CA ASN A 136 7.56 -4.35 8.80
C ASN A 136 7.26 -5.65 9.55
N ASN A 137 7.30 -5.64 10.88
CA ASN A 137 6.90 -6.78 11.70
C ASN A 137 5.42 -7.14 11.52
N THR A 138 4.53 -6.14 11.40
CA THR A 138 3.11 -6.40 11.09
C THR A 138 2.93 -7.00 9.70
N LEU A 139 3.67 -6.50 8.70
CA LEU A 139 3.63 -7.02 7.33
C LEU A 139 4.15 -8.47 7.25
N ILE A 140 5.25 -8.79 7.94
CA ILE A 140 5.77 -10.17 8.04
C ILE A 140 4.72 -11.09 8.67
N LYS A 141 4.13 -10.70 9.81
CA LYS A 141 3.07 -11.49 10.47
C LYS A 141 1.87 -11.71 9.55
N LEU A 142 1.48 -10.70 8.78
CA LEU A 142 0.42 -10.82 7.79
C LEU A 142 0.80 -11.83 6.70
N ALA A 143 2.03 -11.77 6.18
CA ALA A 143 2.52 -12.70 5.17
C ALA A 143 2.61 -14.15 5.69
N GLU A 144 2.89 -14.34 6.97
CA GLU A 144 3.01 -15.67 7.60
C GLU A 144 1.67 -16.31 7.97
N TYR A 145 0.66 -15.51 8.33
CA TYR A 145 -0.66 -16.01 8.74
C TYR A 145 -1.39 -16.78 7.61
N TYR A 146 -1.08 -16.49 6.35
CA TYR A 146 -1.76 -17.07 5.19
C TYR A 146 -0.85 -18.00 4.36
N LYS A 147 0.05 -18.73 5.04
CA LYS A 147 0.86 -19.81 4.44
C LYS A 147 0.02 -21.05 4.12
#